data_AF-R7S0K5-F1
#
_entry.id   AF-R7S0K5-F1
#
_cell.length_a   1.000
_cell.length_b   1.000
_cell.length_c   1.000
_cell.angle_alpha   90.00
_cell.angle_beta   90.00
_cell.angle_gamma   90.00
#
_symmetry.space_group_name_H-M   'P 1'
#
loop_
_entity.id
_entity.type
_entity.pdbx_description
1 polymer ?
#
loop_
_entity_poly.entity_id
_entity_poly.type
_entity_poly.pdbx_seq_one_letter_code
_entity_poly.pdbx_strand_id
1 'polypeptide(L)'
;MRTTFVFACFLALAGRALAELNIVMGGTLGNITTAEFLTFNDSTTLTSDCQTDCSPGLTDIANCAGDDACLCSNATIAAVTACQQCYFNDLITQNIKMPDPRAGSAVALTAYAAACLASSANVTVPATSVALTLPANWDGPVSLTLNTGQTVVAVIAGTILGGGALMLLSNL
;
A
#
# COMPACT_ATOMS: atom_id res chain seq x y z
N MET A 1 -42.16 -4.58 25.15
CA MET A 1 -41.16 -3.51 25.34
C MET A 1 -39.69 -3.98 25.23
N ARG A 2 -39.34 -5.28 25.40
CA ARG A 2 -37.96 -5.77 25.17
C ARG A 2 -37.55 -5.88 23.69
N THR A 3 -38.49 -6.12 22.78
CA THR A 3 -38.23 -6.31 21.33
C THR A 3 -37.95 -5.01 20.57
N THR A 4 -38.49 -3.88 21.02
CA THR A 4 -38.25 -2.55 20.41
C THR A 4 -36.84 -2.01 20.68
N PHE A 5 -36.22 -2.37 21.81
CA PHE A 5 -34.87 -1.91 22.15
C PHE A 5 -33.80 -2.61 21.31
N VAL A 6 -33.98 -3.90 21.01
CA VAL A 6 -33.06 -4.66 20.16
C VAL A 6 -33.08 -4.12 18.73
N PHE A 7 -34.26 -3.82 18.19
CA PHE A 7 -34.41 -3.26 16.84
C PHE A 7 -33.76 -1.86 16.70
N ALA A 8 -33.84 -1.03 17.73
CA ALA A 8 -33.19 0.29 17.76
C ALA A 8 -31.66 0.19 17.78
N CYS A 9 -31.09 -0.78 18.51
CA CYS A 9 -29.64 -1.03 18.48
C CYS A 9 -29.17 -1.53 17.11
N PHE A 10 -29.93 -2.39 16.42
CA PHE A 10 -29.57 -2.85 15.07
C PHE A 10 -29.64 -1.73 14.02
N LEU A 11 -30.61 -0.81 14.13
CA LEU A 11 -30.69 0.36 13.25
C LEU A 11 -29.57 1.37 13.52
N ALA A 12 -29.20 1.56 14.78
CA ALA A 12 -28.06 2.41 15.15
C ALA A 12 -26.73 1.82 14.67
N LEU A 13 -26.59 0.49 14.63
CA LEU A 13 -25.39 -0.19 14.12
C LEU A 13 -25.36 -0.21 12.57
N ALA A 14 -26.51 -0.41 11.91
CA ALA A 14 -26.63 -0.39 10.45
C ALA A 14 -26.42 1.02 9.86
N GLY A 15 -26.82 2.08 10.58
CA GLY A 15 -26.51 3.46 10.18
C GLY A 15 -25.02 3.81 10.27
N ARG A 16 -24.23 3.06 11.06
CA ARG A 16 -22.78 3.27 11.20
C ARG A 16 -22.01 2.65 10.03
N ALA A 17 -22.49 1.54 9.48
CA ALA A 17 -21.89 0.90 8.31
C ALA A 17 -22.04 1.72 7.01
N LEU A 18 -22.97 2.69 6.97
CA LEU A 18 -23.20 3.55 5.81
C LEU A 18 -22.52 4.93 5.92
N ALA A 19 -21.93 5.24 7.08
CA ALA A 19 -21.22 6.50 7.33
C ALA A 19 -19.70 6.31 7.33
N GLU A 20 -19.19 5.22 6.75
CA GLU A 20 -17.74 5.01 6.64
C GLU A 20 -17.18 5.77 5.43
N LEU A 21 -16.02 6.39 5.64
CA LEU A 21 -15.29 7.11 4.61
C LEU A 21 -15.00 6.17 3.43
N ASN A 22 -15.61 6.48 2.29
CA ASN A 22 -15.48 5.70 1.08
C ASN A 22 -14.24 6.14 0.28
N ILE A 23 -13.23 5.27 0.24
CA ILE A 23 -12.00 5.52 -0.49
C ILE A 23 -12.11 4.86 -1.86
N VAL A 24 -12.21 5.68 -2.91
CA VAL A 24 -12.28 5.19 -4.29
C VAL A 24 -10.87 4.93 -4.79
N MET A 25 -10.48 3.65 -4.86
CA MET A 25 -9.23 3.24 -5.49
C MET A 25 -9.54 2.71 -6.89
N GLY A 26 -9.02 3.39 -7.91
CA GLY A 26 -9.21 2.96 -9.31
C GLY A 26 -8.69 1.52 -9.53
N GLY A 27 -9.32 0.78 -10.44
CA GLY A 27 -8.95 -0.61 -10.76
C GLY A 27 -9.95 -1.65 -10.25
N THR A 28 -9.46 -2.86 -9.98
CA THR A 28 -10.28 -4.03 -9.58
C THR A 28 -10.80 -3.99 -8.15
N LEU A 29 -10.27 -3.12 -7.30
CA LEU A 29 -10.66 -3.04 -5.89
C LEU A 29 -11.87 -2.12 -5.63
N GLY A 30 -12.13 -1.14 -6.49
CA GLY A 30 -13.29 -0.25 -6.39
C GLY A 30 -13.31 0.59 -5.11
N ASN A 31 -14.48 0.63 -4.48
CA ASN A 31 -14.74 1.42 -3.27
C ASN A 31 -14.41 0.60 -2.03
N ILE A 32 -13.54 1.13 -1.17
CA ILE A 32 -13.08 0.42 0.02
C ILE A 32 -13.22 1.28 1.26
N THR A 33 -13.55 0.65 2.39
CA THR A 33 -13.72 1.35 3.67
C THR A 33 -12.37 1.61 4.33
N THR A 34 -12.35 2.55 5.28
CA THR A 34 -11.15 2.86 6.08
C THR A 34 -10.69 1.69 6.95
N ALA A 35 -11.61 0.88 7.47
CA ALA A 35 -11.26 -0.33 8.24
C ALA A 35 -10.52 -1.34 7.37
N GLU A 36 -10.95 -1.49 6.12
CA GLU A 36 -10.27 -2.33 5.15
C GLU A 36 -8.94 -1.69 4.71
N PHE A 37 -8.78 -0.35 4.74
CA PHE A 37 -7.61 0.37 4.18
C PHE A 37 -6.25 -0.16 4.64
N LEU A 38 -6.15 -0.47 5.93
CA LEU A 38 -4.94 -1.00 6.56
C LEU A 38 -4.99 -2.51 6.80
N THR A 39 -6.10 -3.16 6.48
CA THR A 39 -6.27 -4.61 6.66
C THR A 39 -6.34 -5.29 5.30
N PHE A 40 -5.27 -6.01 4.97
CA PHE A 40 -5.22 -6.88 3.81
C PHE A 40 -4.59 -8.21 4.24
N ASN A 41 -5.12 -9.30 3.68
CA ASN A 41 -4.54 -10.62 3.88
C ASN A 41 -3.31 -10.72 2.99
N ASP A 42 -2.15 -10.40 3.55
CA ASP A 42 -0.90 -10.67 2.88
C ASP A 42 -0.40 -12.08 3.20
N SER A 43 0.16 -12.73 2.18
CA SER A 43 0.88 -14.01 2.35
C SER A 43 2.34 -13.80 2.79
N THR A 44 2.76 -12.53 2.88
CA THR A 44 4.12 -12.08 3.18
C THR A 44 4.22 -11.49 4.59
N THR A 45 5.45 -11.39 5.13
CA THR A 45 5.72 -10.88 6.49
C THR A 45 5.51 -9.37 6.65
N LEU A 46 5.06 -8.67 5.60
CA LEU A 46 4.81 -7.22 5.61
C LEU A 46 4.00 -6.78 6.82
N THR A 47 2.90 -7.49 7.11
CA THR A 47 1.99 -7.15 8.21
C THR A 47 2.63 -7.37 9.58
N SER A 48 3.54 -8.34 9.72
CA SER A 48 4.26 -8.56 10.99
C SER A 48 5.38 -7.55 11.18
N ASP A 49 6.12 -7.22 10.13
CA ASP A 49 7.30 -6.37 10.19
C ASP A 49 6.92 -4.90 10.43
N CYS A 50 5.77 -4.48 9.90
CA CYS A 50 5.23 -3.13 10.06
C CYS A 50 4.15 -2.99 11.14
N GLN A 51 3.90 -4.02 11.95
CA GLN A 51 2.81 -4.00 12.93
C GLN A 51 2.93 -2.83 13.93
N THR A 52 4.16 -2.51 14.35
CA THR A 52 4.41 -1.42 15.32
C THR A 52 4.01 -0.05 14.76
N ASP A 53 4.28 0.20 13.47
CA ASP A 53 3.96 1.45 12.80
C ASP A 53 2.48 1.52 12.37
N CYS A 54 1.86 0.37 12.14
CA CYS A 54 0.46 0.26 11.72
C CYS A 54 -0.55 0.18 12.86
N SER A 55 -0.15 -0.29 14.05
CA SER A 55 -1.04 -0.41 15.21
C SER A 55 -1.66 0.93 15.65
N PRO A 56 -0.94 2.07 15.65
CA PRO A 56 -1.54 3.38 15.97
C PRO A 56 -2.63 3.75 14.96
N GLY A 57 -2.37 3.58 13.65
CA GLY A 57 -3.35 3.90 12.61
C GLY A 57 -4.61 3.04 12.71
N LEU A 58 -4.46 1.74 12.95
CA LEU A 58 -5.60 0.83 13.18
C LEU A 58 -6.40 1.20 14.43
N THR A 59 -5.70 1.59 15.50
CA THR A 59 -6.34 2.03 16.76
C THR A 59 -7.10 3.34 16.56
N ASP A 60 -6.50 4.30 15.87
CA ASP A 60 -7.14 5.59 15.57
C ASP A 60 -8.37 5.41 14.69
N ILE A 61 -8.28 4.58 13.63
CA ILE A 61 -9.43 4.26 12.78
C ILE A 61 -10.55 3.60 13.59
N ALA A 62 -10.22 2.63 14.46
CA ALA A 62 -11.20 1.98 15.32
C ALA A 62 -11.84 2.95 16.31
N ASN A 63 -11.05 3.85 16.90
CA ASN A 63 -11.52 4.88 17.83
C ASN A 63 -12.42 5.92 17.16
N CYS A 64 -12.20 6.19 15.88
CA CYS A 64 -13.03 7.13 15.12
C CYS A 64 -14.44 6.59 14.83
N ALA A 65 -14.67 5.28 14.92
CA ALA A 65 -16.02 4.67 14.80
C ALA A 65 -16.85 5.16 13.60
N GLY A 66 -16.19 5.41 12.45
CA GLY A 66 -16.81 5.92 11.22
C GLY A 66 -17.06 7.43 11.21
N ASP A 67 -16.48 8.22 12.11
CA ASP A 67 -16.54 9.69 12.04
C ASP A 67 -15.53 10.22 11.03
N ASP A 68 -16.02 10.74 9.90
CA ASP A 68 -15.22 11.37 8.84
C ASP A 68 -14.25 12.43 9.38
N ALA A 69 -14.66 13.25 10.36
CA ALA A 69 -13.82 14.32 10.89
C ALA A 69 -12.66 13.75 11.72
N CYS A 70 -12.89 12.64 12.42
CA CYS A 70 -11.86 11.93 13.16
C CYS A 70 -10.91 11.19 12.21
N LEU A 71 -11.46 10.46 11.23
CA LEU A 71 -10.68 9.72 10.22
C LEU A 71 -9.79 10.65 9.39
N CYS A 72 -10.25 11.87 9.13
CA CYS A 72 -9.51 12.88 8.40
C CYS A 72 -8.70 13.82 9.31
N SER A 73 -8.53 13.47 10.58
CA SER A 73 -7.68 14.23 11.49
C SER A 73 -6.20 14.09 11.10
N ASN A 74 -5.40 15.12 11.38
CA ASN A 74 -3.97 15.10 11.07
C ASN A 74 -3.22 13.97 11.82
N ALA A 75 -3.69 13.61 13.03
CA ALA A 75 -3.14 12.49 13.80
C ALA A 75 -3.37 11.15 13.09
N THR A 76 -4.62 10.88 12.67
CA THR A 76 -4.97 9.65 11.96
C THR A 76 -4.24 9.57 10.62
N ILE A 77 -4.22 10.66 9.84
CA ILE A 77 -3.49 10.71 8.56
C ILE A 77 -2.00 10.44 8.76
N ALA A 78 -1.37 11.05 9.76
CA ALA A 78 0.04 10.81 10.05
C ALA A 78 0.31 9.35 10.43
N ALA A 79 -0.55 8.73 11.24
CA ALA A 79 -0.44 7.33 11.61
C ALA A 79 -0.65 6.38 10.41
N VAL A 80 -1.64 6.66 9.55
CA VAL A 80 -1.87 5.92 8.31
C VAL A 80 -0.68 6.06 7.36
N THR A 81 -0.16 7.27 7.15
CA THR A 81 1.00 7.50 6.30
C THR A 81 2.25 6.82 6.85
N ALA A 82 2.46 6.80 8.18
CA ALA A 82 3.59 6.09 8.80
C ALA A 82 3.53 4.58 8.54
N CYS A 83 2.36 3.97 8.68
CA CYS A 83 2.14 2.57 8.32
C CYS A 83 2.47 2.29 6.85
N GLN A 84 1.96 3.14 5.94
CA GLN A 84 2.23 3.02 4.50
C GLN A 84 3.72 3.24 4.17
N GLN A 85 4.40 4.11 4.90
CA GLN A 85 5.85 4.31 4.78
C GLN A 85 6.64 3.07 5.18
N CYS A 86 6.21 2.37 6.24
CA CYS A 86 6.82 1.10 6.61
C CYS A 86 6.64 0.05 5.51
N TYR A 87 5.41 -0.14 5.01
CA TYR A 87 5.16 -1.08 3.91
C TYR A 87 5.97 -0.76 2.67
N PHE A 88 6.05 0.53 2.30
CA PHE A 88 6.86 0.95 1.17
C PHE A 88 8.35 0.64 1.35
N ASN A 89 8.90 0.90 2.54
CA ASN A 89 10.29 0.59 2.86
C ASN A 89 10.56 -0.92 2.84
N ASP A 90 9.65 -1.71 3.40
CA ASP A 90 9.79 -3.16 3.46
C ASP A 90 9.72 -3.81 2.06
N LEU A 91 8.80 -3.37 1.22
CA LEU A 91 8.73 -3.78 -0.19
C LEU A 91 10.03 -3.49 -0.95
N ILE A 92 10.63 -2.33 -0.68
CA ILE A 92 11.93 -1.95 -1.24
C ILE A 92 13.05 -2.85 -0.72
N THR A 93 13.11 -3.08 0.59
CA THR A 93 14.14 -3.91 1.22
C THR A 93 14.09 -5.36 0.74
N GLN A 94 12.90 -5.92 0.61
CA GLN A 94 12.70 -7.28 0.11
C GLN A 94 12.81 -7.38 -1.41
N ASN A 95 12.80 -6.25 -2.13
CA ASN A 95 12.78 -6.18 -3.59
C ASN A 95 11.68 -7.06 -4.21
N ILE A 96 10.50 -7.04 -3.59
CA ILE A 96 9.32 -7.77 -4.05
C ILE A 96 8.32 -6.83 -4.71
N LYS A 97 7.54 -7.38 -5.65
CA LYS A 97 6.41 -6.64 -6.20
C LYS A 97 5.35 -6.47 -5.12
N MET A 98 4.75 -5.30 -5.08
CA MET A 98 3.59 -4.98 -4.25
C MET A 98 2.50 -6.08 -4.39
N PRO A 99 2.24 -6.88 -3.33
CA PRO A 99 1.30 -8.00 -3.37
C PRO A 99 -0.15 -7.52 -3.41
N ASP A 100 -0.45 -6.43 -2.71
CA ASP A 100 -1.74 -5.74 -2.70
C ASP A 100 -1.53 -4.27 -3.11
N PRO A 101 -2.28 -3.71 -4.09
CA PRO A 101 -2.11 -2.34 -4.58
C PRO A 101 -2.31 -1.23 -3.53
N ARG A 102 -2.71 -1.59 -2.32
CA ARG A 102 -2.88 -0.70 -1.16
C ARG A 102 -1.65 -0.60 -0.29
N ALA A 103 -0.79 -1.61 -0.29
CA ALA A 103 0.37 -1.71 0.58
C ALA A 103 1.51 -0.83 0.06
N GLY A 104 1.90 0.21 0.80
CA GLY A 104 2.97 1.13 0.42
C GLY A 104 2.65 1.97 -0.82
N SER A 105 1.37 2.33 -1.02
CA SER A 105 0.89 2.98 -2.24
C SER A 105 0.61 4.47 -2.04
N ALA A 106 1.41 5.32 -2.70
CA ALA A 106 1.16 6.76 -2.74
C ALA A 106 -0.20 7.09 -3.38
N VAL A 107 -0.63 6.29 -4.37
CA VAL A 107 -1.94 6.45 -5.00
C VAL A 107 -3.06 6.19 -4.00
N ALA A 108 -2.93 5.15 -3.16
CA ALA A 108 -3.90 4.85 -2.11
C ALA A 108 -4.00 6.00 -1.09
N LEU A 109 -2.87 6.58 -0.68
CA LEU A 109 -2.85 7.75 0.21
C LEU A 109 -3.47 9.00 -0.44
N THR A 110 -3.25 9.24 -1.74
CA THR A 110 -3.92 10.34 -2.44
C THR A 110 -5.43 10.13 -2.55
N ALA A 111 -5.88 8.88 -2.72
CA ALA A 111 -7.30 8.54 -2.70
C ALA A 111 -7.91 8.76 -1.31
N TYR A 112 -7.18 8.44 -0.23
CA TYR A 112 -7.59 8.75 1.14
C TYR A 112 -7.76 10.26 1.35
N ALA A 113 -6.78 11.07 0.93
CA ALA A 113 -6.87 12.52 1.00
C ALA A 113 -8.05 13.09 0.20
N ALA A 114 -8.30 12.56 -0.99
CA ALA A 114 -9.45 12.95 -1.82
C ALA A 114 -10.78 12.55 -1.16
N ALA A 115 -10.85 11.38 -0.54
CA ALA A 115 -12.01 10.93 0.22
C ALA A 115 -12.30 11.88 1.38
N CYS A 116 -11.27 12.33 2.11
CA CYS A 116 -11.42 13.30 3.19
C CYS A 116 -12.00 14.65 2.73
N LEU A 117 -11.62 15.12 1.55
CA LEU A 117 -12.18 16.32 0.95
C LEU A 117 -13.62 16.10 0.46
N ALA A 118 -13.93 14.92 -0.07
CA ALA A 118 -15.27 14.56 -0.54
C ALA A 118 -16.25 14.17 0.58
N SER A 119 -15.73 13.90 1.78
CA SER A 119 -16.50 13.52 2.96
C SER A 119 -17.33 14.67 3.54
N SER A 120 -18.22 14.33 4.48
CA SER A 120 -19.01 15.33 5.20
C SER A 120 -18.15 16.31 6.03
N ALA A 121 -16.91 15.92 6.35
CA ALA A 121 -15.96 16.74 7.09
C ALA A 121 -15.23 17.79 6.22
N ASN A 122 -15.22 17.63 4.88
CA ASN A 122 -14.61 18.55 3.91
C ASN A 122 -13.18 18.99 4.30
N VAL A 123 -12.34 18.04 4.72
CA VAL A 123 -10.99 18.32 5.21
C VAL A 123 -10.00 18.27 4.05
N THR A 124 -9.28 19.38 3.82
CA THR A 124 -8.19 19.40 2.85
C THR A 124 -6.92 18.87 3.50
N VAL A 125 -6.49 17.69 3.06
CA VAL A 125 -5.23 17.08 3.49
C VAL A 125 -4.07 17.63 2.64
N PRO A 126 -3.01 18.19 3.23
CA PRO A 126 -1.84 18.63 2.48
C PRO A 126 -1.18 17.45 1.75
N ALA A 127 -0.78 17.65 0.49
CA ALA A 127 -0.11 16.62 -0.30
C ALA A 127 1.20 16.13 0.35
N THR A 128 1.86 16.98 1.14
CA THR A 128 3.08 16.63 1.89
C THR A 128 2.83 15.63 3.01
N SER A 129 1.61 15.54 3.53
CA SER A 129 1.23 14.61 4.61
C SER A 129 0.91 13.20 4.11
N VAL A 130 0.75 13.04 2.79
CA VAL A 130 0.42 11.78 2.10
C VAL A 130 1.50 11.36 1.09
N ALA A 131 2.65 12.04 1.12
CA ALA A 131 3.79 11.70 0.30
C ALA A 131 4.65 10.63 0.98
N LEU A 132 4.88 9.53 0.28
CA LEU A 132 5.86 8.52 0.68
C LEU A 132 7.25 8.97 0.24
N THR A 133 8.22 8.79 1.12
CA THR A 133 9.63 9.12 0.86
C THR A 133 10.42 7.85 0.61
N LEU A 134 11.49 7.96 -0.18
CA LEU A 134 12.37 6.83 -0.42
C LEU A 134 13.32 6.62 0.76
N PRO A 135 13.63 5.37 1.14
CA PRO A 135 14.64 5.11 2.15
C PRO A 135 15.97 5.75 1.74
N ALA A 136 16.68 6.39 2.68
CA ALA A 136 17.96 7.04 2.42
C ALA A 136 19.04 6.08 1.87
N ASN A 137 18.86 4.77 2.09
CA ASN A 137 19.77 3.72 1.66
C ASN A 137 19.34 3.05 0.34
N TRP A 138 18.33 3.57 -0.35
CA TRP A 138 17.88 2.99 -1.62
C TRP A 138 18.59 3.64 -2.82
N ASP A 139 19.49 2.89 -3.45
CA ASP A 139 20.24 3.31 -4.65
C ASP A 139 19.42 3.24 -5.96
N GLY A 140 18.09 3.16 -5.86
CA GLY A 140 17.22 3.03 -7.02
C GLY A 140 17.13 1.62 -7.58
N PRO A 141 16.29 1.41 -8.61
CA PRO A 141 16.41 0.23 -9.45
C PRO A 141 17.78 0.32 -10.10
N VAL A 142 18.73 -0.50 -9.64
CA VAL A 142 19.98 -0.71 -10.34
C VAL A 142 19.62 -1.27 -11.71
N SER A 143 19.53 -0.39 -12.72
CA SER A 143 19.68 -0.85 -14.07
C SER A 143 21.02 -1.57 -14.07
N LEU A 144 21.01 -2.86 -14.41
CA LEU A 144 22.19 -3.54 -14.91
C LEU A 144 22.57 -2.86 -16.24
N THR A 145 22.96 -1.59 -16.18
CA THR A 145 23.84 -0.96 -17.14
C THR A 145 25.17 -1.65 -16.93
N LEU A 146 25.32 -2.82 -17.55
CA LEU A 146 26.62 -3.43 -17.70
C LEU A 146 27.51 -2.32 -18.27
N ASN A 147 28.59 -2.00 -17.56
CA ASN A 147 29.59 -1.13 -18.15
C ASN A 147 30.10 -1.77 -19.45
N THR A 148 30.66 -0.99 -20.37
CA THR A 148 31.08 -1.49 -21.68
C THR A 148 31.95 -2.75 -21.57
N GLY A 149 32.78 -2.85 -20.53
CA GLY A 149 33.60 -4.02 -20.24
C GLY A 149 32.80 -5.28 -19.87
N GLN A 150 31.83 -5.17 -18.96
CA GLN A 150 30.96 -6.26 -18.56
C GLN A 150 30.10 -6.76 -19.74
N THR A 151 29.61 -5.83 -20.58
CA THR A 151 28.84 -6.18 -21.79
C THR A 151 29.70 -7.00 -22.75
N VAL A 152 30.96 -6.59 -22.96
CA VAL A 152 31.89 -7.35 -23.81
C VAL A 152 32.12 -8.75 -23.28
N VAL A 153 32.34 -8.92 -21.97
CA VAL A 153 32.55 -10.24 -21.37
C VAL A 153 31.30 -11.12 -21.52
N ALA A 154 30.10 -10.57 -21.28
CA ALA A 154 28.85 -11.30 -21.43
C ALA A 154 28.59 -11.75 -22.88
N VAL A 155 28.86 -10.87 -23.85
CA VAL A 155 28.73 -11.18 -25.29
C VAL A 155 29.73 -12.26 -25.71
N ILE A 156 30.99 -12.18 -25.28
CA ILE A 156 32.01 -13.20 -25.59
C ILE A 156 31.59 -14.56 -25.02
N ALA A 157 31.17 -14.60 -23.74
CA ALA A 157 30.73 -15.84 -23.11
C ALA A 157 29.52 -16.44 -23.85
N GLY A 158 28.53 -15.62 -24.20
CA GLY A 158 27.37 -16.05 -24.99
C GLY A 158 27.75 -16.55 -26.38
N THR A 159 28.72 -15.91 -27.03
CA THR A 159 29.20 -16.31 -28.37
C THR A 159 29.97 -17.63 -28.34
N ILE A 160 30.79 -17.86 -27.31
CA ILE A 160 31.53 -19.13 -27.14
C ILE A 160 30.56 -20.27 -26.85
N LEU A 161 29.60 -20.06 -25.95
CA LEU A 161 28.61 -21.07 -25.60
C LEU A 161 27.66 -21.37 -26.76
N GLY A 162 27.15 -20.34 -27.43
CA GLY A 162 26.28 -20.48 -28.59
C GLY A 162 26.98 -21.08 -29.81
N GLY A 163 28.21 -20.64 -30.08
CA GLY A 163 29.05 -21.19 -31.14
C GLY A 163 29.44 -22.65 -30.89
N GLY A 164 29.79 -22.99 -29.65
CA GLY A 164 30.05 -24.37 -29.24
C GLY A 164 28.84 -25.27 -29.38
N ALA A 165 27.66 -24.80 -29.00
CA ALA A 165 26.40 -25.53 -29.19
C ALA A 165 26.07 -25.75 -30.67
N LEU A 166 26.28 -24.75 -31.52
CA LEU A 166 26.10 -24.88 -32.97
C LEU A 166 27.09 -25.88 -33.60
N MET A 167 28.36 -25.87 -33.18
CA MET A 167 29.34 -26.87 -33.66
C MET A 167 28.97 -28.28 -33.24
N LEU A 168 28.49 -28.47 -32.00
CA LEU A 168 28.03 -29.77 -31.51
C LEU A 168 26.80 -30.27 -32.29
N LEU A 169 25.81 -29.40 -32.53
CA LEU A 169 24.63 -29.74 -33.34
C LEU A 169 24.97 -30.00 -34.82
N SER A 170 26.01 -29.37 -35.35
CA SER A 170 26.43 -29.55 -36.74
C SER A 170 27.32 -30.79 -36.97
N ASN A 171 27.76 -31.45 -35.89
CA ASN A 171 28.56 -32.69 -35.94
C ASN A 171 27.85 -33.89 -35.27
N LEU A 172 26.56 -33.76 -34.98
CA LEU A 172 25.62 -34.86 -34.71
C LEU A 172 24.95 -35.27 -36.02
#